data_AF-A0AAU1LJS1-F1
#
_entry.id   AF-A0AAU1LJS1-F1
#
_cell.length_a   1.000
_cell.length_b   1.000
_cell.length_c   1.000
_cell.angle_alpha   90.00
_cell.angle_beta   90.00
_cell.angle_gamma   90.00
#
_symmetry.space_group_name_H-M   'P 1'
#
loop_
_entity.id
_entity.type
_entity.pdbx_description
1 polymer ?
#
loop_
_entity_poly.entity_id
_entity_poly.type
_entity_poly.pdbx_seq_one_letter_code
_entity_poly.pdbx_strand_id
1 'polypeptide(L)'
;MSVTESLKDAATYAALRVKLAWLTHKVHEHAETVTKLAADVDDTAEQMLDASETMKALAVDTATTAEFADAAVTMTGAKEAAGEYTSAADSAAAAADDAKTTVESDHGGIADAVDTSPVEMAEAVFYTQQ
;
A
#
# COMPACT_ATOMS: atom_id res chain seq x y z
N MET A 1 0.87 11.64 35.37
CA MET A 1 0.32 12.16 34.10
C MET A 1 -1.11 12.58 34.35
N SER A 2 -1.51 13.75 33.87
CA SER A 2 -2.89 14.21 34.01
C SER A 2 -3.84 13.42 33.10
N VAL A 3 -5.09 13.20 33.51
CA VAL A 3 -6.14 12.55 32.69
C VAL A 3 -6.33 13.26 31.34
N THR A 4 -6.14 14.58 31.31
CA THR A 4 -6.22 15.39 30.10
C THR A 4 -5.05 15.22 29.13
N GLU A 5 -3.86 14.85 29.60
CA GLU A 5 -2.72 14.50 28.71
C GLU A 5 -2.96 13.15 28.05
N SER A 6 -3.41 12.15 28.82
CA SER A 6 -3.78 10.82 28.34
C SER A 6 -4.84 10.85 27.23
N LEU A 7 -5.93 11.62 27.43
CA LEU A 7 -6.99 11.78 26.43
C LEU A 7 -6.48 12.43 25.13
N LYS A 8 -5.56 13.38 25.23
CA LYS A 8 -5.01 14.09 24.08
C LYS A 8 -4.05 13.21 23.27
N ASP A 9 -3.27 12.38 23.95
CA ASP A 9 -2.41 11.37 23.32
C ASP A 9 -3.26 10.31 22.61
N ALA A 10 -4.34 9.82 23.25
CA ALA A 10 -5.27 8.87 22.64
C ALA A 10 -5.97 9.42 21.38
N ALA A 11 -6.40 10.69 21.40
CA ALA A 11 -7.02 11.34 20.25
C ALA A 11 -6.03 11.56 19.09
N THR A 12 -4.80 11.97 19.42
CA THR A 12 -3.71 12.13 18.44
C THR A 12 -3.31 10.78 17.82
N TYR A 13 -3.33 9.73 18.64
CA TYR A 13 -3.05 8.36 18.23
C TYR A 13 -4.13 7.79 17.30
N ALA A 14 -5.41 7.98 17.61
CA ALA A 14 -6.51 7.58 16.72
C ALA A 14 -6.41 8.26 15.35
N ALA A 15 -6.06 9.56 15.33
CA ALA A 15 -5.84 10.30 14.09
C ALA A 15 -4.66 9.73 13.27
N LEU A 16 -3.59 9.27 13.93
CA LEU A 16 -2.44 8.66 13.27
C LEU A 16 -2.80 7.30 12.64
N ARG A 17 -3.59 6.46 13.33
CA ARG A 17 -4.08 5.18 12.79
C ARG A 17 -4.95 5.36 11.55
N VAL A 18 -5.88 6.32 11.58
CA VAL A 18 -6.73 6.65 10.42
C VAL A 18 -5.88 7.12 9.23
N LYS A 19 -4.86 7.95 9.49
CA LYS A 19 -3.95 8.43 8.44
C LYS A 19 -3.11 7.29 7.84
N LEU A 20 -2.61 6.37 8.67
CA LEU A 20 -1.85 5.21 8.21
C LEU A 20 -2.73 4.32 7.33
N ALA A 21 -3.93 3.96 7.80
CA ALA A 21 -4.87 3.14 7.02
C ALA A 21 -5.23 3.79 5.67
N TRP A 22 -5.42 5.10 5.64
CA TRP A 22 -5.67 5.83 4.40
C TRP A 22 -4.47 5.82 3.45
N LEU A 23 -3.24 5.95 3.96
CA LEU A 23 -2.03 5.85 3.13
C LEU A 23 -1.85 4.43 2.58
N THR A 24 -2.06 3.40 3.38
CA THR A 24 -2.04 1.99 2.93
C THR A 24 -3.07 1.76 1.82
N HIS A 25 -4.30 2.25 2.00
CA HIS A 25 -5.34 2.16 0.98
C HIS A 25 -4.91 2.81 -0.35
N LYS A 26 -4.30 4.00 -0.29
CA LYS A 26 -3.77 4.68 -1.49
C LYS A 26 -2.65 3.91 -2.19
N VAL A 27 -1.77 3.27 -1.42
CA VAL A 27 -0.70 2.44 -1.97
C VAL A 27 -1.30 1.26 -2.76
N HIS A 28 -2.33 0.60 -2.23
CA HIS A 28 -3.06 -0.45 -2.96
C HIS A 28 -3.76 0.07 -4.22
N GLU A 29 -4.46 1.20 -4.14
CA GLU A 29 -5.14 1.79 -5.31
C GLU A 29 -4.14 2.11 -6.45
N HIS A 30 -2.97 2.64 -6.10
CA HIS A 30 -1.89 2.89 -7.05
C HIS A 30 -1.31 1.59 -7.61
N ALA A 31 -1.10 0.57 -6.78
CA ALA A 31 -0.61 -0.75 -7.23
C ALA A 31 -1.59 -1.42 -8.20
N GLU A 32 -2.90 -1.35 -7.94
CA GLU A 32 -3.93 -1.85 -8.87
C GLU A 32 -3.93 -1.11 -10.20
N THR A 33 -3.77 0.22 -10.16
CA THR A 33 -3.70 1.04 -11.37
C THR A 33 -2.48 0.69 -12.21
N VAL A 34 -1.30 0.55 -11.57
CA VAL A 34 -0.06 0.12 -12.22
C VAL A 34 -0.21 -1.29 -12.81
N THR A 35 -0.87 -2.20 -12.09
CA THR A 35 -1.12 -3.58 -12.56
C THR A 35 -2.01 -3.60 -13.80
N LYS A 36 -3.09 -2.81 -13.83
CA LYS A 36 -3.95 -2.69 -15.03
C LYS A 36 -3.18 -2.11 -16.22
N LEU A 37 -2.45 -1.02 -15.99
CA LEU A 37 -1.62 -0.40 -17.02
C LEU A 37 -0.55 -1.36 -17.56
N ALA A 38 0.06 -2.16 -16.69
CA ALA A 38 1.05 -3.16 -17.08
C ALA A 38 0.45 -4.26 -17.99
N ALA A 39 -0.80 -4.66 -17.74
CA ALA A 39 -1.51 -5.60 -18.62
C ALA A 39 -1.79 -4.97 -19.99
N ASP A 40 -2.27 -3.73 -20.04
CA ASP A 40 -2.50 -3.02 -21.31
C ASP A 40 -1.20 -2.85 -22.13
N VAL A 41 -0.08 -2.60 -21.44
CA VAL A 41 1.26 -2.51 -22.05
C VAL A 41 1.72 -3.85 -22.60
N ASP A 42 1.42 -4.96 -21.91
CA ASP A 42 1.73 -6.32 -22.36
C ASP A 42 0.97 -6.66 -23.64
N ASP A 43 -0.34 -6.43 -23.66
CA ASP A 43 -1.20 -6.64 -24.83
C ASP A 43 -0.71 -5.80 -26.03
N THR A 44 -0.22 -4.59 -25.77
CA THR A 44 0.33 -3.72 -26.81
C THR A 44 1.69 -4.23 -27.31
N ALA A 45 2.53 -4.76 -26.43
CA ALA A 45 3.81 -5.37 -26.79
C ALA A 45 3.61 -6.59 -27.69
N GLU A 46 2.65 -7.45 -27.36
CA GLU A 46 2.27 -8.61 -28.20
C GLU A 46 1.80 -8.16 -29.59
N GLN A 47 0.93 -7.15 -29.66
CA GLN A 47 0.48 -6.58 -30.94
C GLN A 47 1.64 -5.99 -31.77
N MET A 48 2.63 -5.37 -31.13
CA MET A 48 3.82 -4.88 -31.81
C MET A 48 4.69 -6.00 -32.36
N LEU A 49 4.84 -7.11 -31.63
CA LEU A 49 5.53 -8.31 -32.12
C LEU A 49 4.81 -8.90 -33.33
N ASP A 50 3.50 -9.08 -33.25
CA ASP A 50 2.67 -9.59 -34.36
C ASP A 50 2.74 -8.67 -35.59
N ALA A 51 2.73 -7.36 -35.37
CA ALA A 51 2.93 -6.39 -36.44
C ALA A 51 4.32 -6.54 -37.08
N SER A 52 5.37 -6.73 -36.26
CA SER A 52 6.74 -6.94 -36.76
C SER A 52 6.84 -8.23 -37.60
N GLU A 53 6.20 -9.32 -37.20
CA GLU A 53 6.17 -10.58 -37.96
C GLU A 53 5.38 -10.43 -39.27
N THR A 54 4.27 -9.69 -39.24
CA THR A 54 3.51 -9.35 -40.45
C THR A 54 4.34 -8.50 -41.41
N MET A 55 5.10 -7.54 -40.90
CA MET A 55 6.02 -6.70 -41.69
C MET A 55 7.12 -7.54 -42.35
N LYS A 56 7.68 -8.53 -41.65
CA LYS A 56 8.62 -9.50 -42.24
C LYS A 56 7.97 -10.27 -43.39
N ALA A 57 6.75 -10.75 -43.21
CA ALA A 57 6.02 -11.51 -44.24
C ALA A 57 5.73 -10.66 -45.50
N LEU A 58 5.53 -9.35 -45.32
CA LEU A 58 5.33 -8.38 -46.40
C LEU A 58 6.64 -7.86 -47.03
N ALA A 59 7.80 -8.38 -46.60
CA ALA A 59 9.12 -7.92 -47.03
C ALA A 59 9.35 -6.41 -46.82
N VAL A 60 8.77 -5.85 -45.75
CA VAL A 60 9.14 -4.52 -45.25
C VAL A 60 10.62 -4.54 -44.87
N ASP A 61 11.28 -3.39 -44.94
CA ASP A 61 12.71 -3.31 -44.63
C ASP A 61 13.00 -3.75 -43.19
N THR A 62 14.22 -4.25 -43.00
CA THR A 62 14.63 -4.86 -41.74
C THR A 62 14.76 -3.83 -40.62
N ALA A 63 15.04 -2.57 -40.93
CA ALA A 63 15.19 -1.53 -39.91
C ALA A 63 13.83 -1.19 -39.29
N THR A 64 12.81 -0.91 -40.12
CA THR A 64 11.44 -0.68 -39.64
C THR A 64 10.89 -1.88 -38.87
N THR A 65 11.11 -3.09 -39.38
CA THR A 65 10.72 -4.32 -38.68
C THR A 65 11.38 -4.45 -37.30
N ALA A 66 12.68 -4.15 -37.23
CA ALA A 66 13.44 -4.25 -35.99
C ALA A 66 12.97 -3.20 -34.97
N GLU A 67 12.63 -1.98 -35.39
CA GLU A 67 12.10 -0.95 -34.49
C GLU A 67 10.83 -1.39 -33.76
N PHE A 68 9.92 -2.10 -34.45
CA PHE A 68 8.71 -2.64 -33.81
C PHE A 68 9.03 -3.75 -32.81
N ALA A 69 9.97 -4.63 -33.14
CA ALA A 69 10.42 -5.67 -32.22
C ALA A 69 11.11 -5.08 -30.98
N ASP A 70 11.94 -4.05 -31.14
CA ASP A 70 12.64 -3.36 -30.04
C ASP A 70 11.65 -2.59 -29.15
N ALA A 71 10.63 -1.96 -29.74
CA ALA A 71 9.56 -1.31 -29.01
C ALA A 71 8.79 -2.31 -28.14
N ALA A 72 8.48 -3.50 -28.67
CA ALA A 72 7.85 -4.56 -27.90
C ALA A 72 8.71 -5.02 -26.71
N VAL A 73 10.02 -5.24 -26.93
CA VAL A 73 10.96 -5.59 -25.85
C VAL A 73 10.98 -4.51 -24.76
N THR A 74 10.99 -3.24 -25.16
CA THR A 74 10.95 -2.11 -24.21
C THR A 74 9.66 -2.11 -23.40
N MET A 75 8.52 -2.37 -24.03
CA MET A 75 7.22 -2.47 -23.36
C MET A 75 7.18 -3.64 -22.37
N THR A 76 7.72 -4.81 -22.75
CA THR A 76 7.85 -5.96 -21.83
C THR A 76 8.71 -5.61 -20.61
N GLY A 77 9.83 -4.91 -20.80
CA GLY A 77 10.66 -4.44 -19.68
C GLY A 77 9.91 -3.47 -18.75
N ALA A 78 9.04 -2.61 -19.29
CA ALA A 78 8.21 -1.72 -18.49
C ALA A 78 7.18 -2.48 -17.63
N LYS A 79 6.59 -3.57 -18.16
CA LYS A 79 5.72 -4.48 -17.40
C LYS A 79 6.46 -5.15 -16.24
N GLU A 80 7.68 -5.63 -16.46
CA GLU A 80 8.49 -6.26 -15.41
C GLU A 80 8.74 -5.28 -14.24
N ALA A 81 9.16 -4.05 -14.56
CA ALA A 81 9.36 -3.00 -13.56
C ALA A 81 8.06 -2.63 -12.82
N ALA A 82 6.91 -2.64 -13.52
CA ALA A 82 5.60 -2.44 -12.89
C ALA A 82 5.25 -3.57 -11.90
N GLY A 83 5.60 -4.82 -12.23
CA GLY A 83 5.44 -5.97 -11.33
C GLY A 83 6.29 -5.85 -10.05
N GLU A 84 7.54 -5.41 -10.17
CA GLU A 84 8.42 -5.13 -9.02
C GLU A 84 7.83 -4.03 -8.12
N TYR A 85 7.31 -2.96 -8.72
CA TYR A 85 6.65 -1.88 -7.99
C TYR A 85 5.43 -2.39 -7.20
N THR A 86 4.55 -3.18 -7.83
CA THR A 86 3.39 -3.77 -7.16
C THR A 86 3.80 -4.66 -5.99
N SER A 87 4.83 -5.51 -6.15
CA SER A 87 5.35 -6.34 -5.04
C SER A 87 5.92 -5.50 -3.88
N ALA A 88 6.63 -4.41 -4.18
CA ALA A 88 7.13 -3.49 -3.17
C ALA A 88 5.98 -2.77 -2.44
N ALA A 89 4.93 -2.39 -3.17
CA ALA A 89 3.74 -1.76 -2.62
C ALA A 89 3.00 -2.71 -1.65
N ASP A 90 2.82 -3.98 -2.03
CA ASP A 90 2.21 -5.00 -1.17
C ASP A 90 3.03 -5.24 0.11
N SER A 91 4.36 -5.28 -0.02
CA SER A 91 5.26 -5.42 1.14
C SER A 91 5.15 -4.22 2.10
N ALA A 92 5.07 -3.00 1.55
CA ALA A 92 4.89 -1.79 2.35
C ALA A 92 3.52 -1.76 3.05
N ALA A 93 2.47 -2.22 2.37
CA ALA A 93 1.14 -2.33 2.95
C ALA A 93 1.09 -3.36 4.10
N ALA A 94 1.69 -4.54 3.91
CA ALA A 94 1.79 -5.55 4.95
C ALA A 94 2.54 -5.03 6.18
N ALA A 95 3.66 -4.33 5.98
CA ALA A 95 4.40 -3.72 7.08
C ALA A 95 3.58 -2.65 7.83
N ALA A 96 2.74 -1.90 7.12
CA ALA A 96 1.84 -0.92 7.74
C ALA A 96 0.72 -1.59 8.56
N ASP A 97 0.17 -2.71 8.09
CA ASP A 97 -0.81 -3.49 8.83
C ASP A 97 -0.19 -4.15 10.07
N ASP A 98 1.01 -4.73 9.96
CA ASP A 98 1.76 -5.28 11.09
C ASP A 98 2.06 -4.20 12.14
N ALA A 99 2.47 -3.01 11.69
CA ALA A 99 2.68 -1.86 12.57
C ALA A 99 1.37 -1.46 13.27
N LYS A 100 0.24 -1.44 12.57
CA LYS A 100 -1.07 -1.19 13.18
C LYS A 100 -1.40 -2.23 14.25
N THR A 101 -1.25 -3.53 13.96
CA THR A 101 -1.56 -4.62 14.90
C THR A 101 -0.66 -4.59 16.13
N THR A 102 0.66 -4.39 15.94
CA THR A 102 1.62 -4.29 17.05
C THR A 102 1.24 -3.14 17.98
N VAL A 103 0.91 -1.98 17.40
CA VAL A 103 0.59 -0.79 18.17
C VAL A 103 -0.80 -0.88 18.83
N GLU A 104 -1.77 -1.58 18.22
CA GLU A 104 -3.04 -1.95 18.86
C GLU A 104 -2.83 -2.86 20.07
N SER A 105 -1.94 -3.85 19.96
CA SER A 105 -1.55 -4.72 21.07
C SER A 105 -0.87 -3.93 22.20
N ASP A 106 0.09 -3.06 21.87
CA ASP A 106 0.95 -2.39 22.86
C ASP A 106 0.28 -1.18 23.54
N HIS A 107 -0.66 -0.52 22.88
CA HIS A 107 -1.28 0.73 23.37
C HIS A 107 -2.80 0.70 23.47
N GLY A 108 -3.49 -0.21 22.79
CA GLY A 108 -4.96 -0.37 22.90
C GLY A 108 -5.38 -1.22 24.09
N GLY A 109 -4.61 -2.25 24.45
CA GLY A 109 -5.00 -3.23 25.47
C GLY A 109 -5.23 -2.65 26.87
N ILE A 110 -4.47 -1.65 27.31
CA ILE A 110 -4.64 -1.05 28.65
C ILE A 110 -5.73 0.02 28.66
N ALA A 111 -5.80 0.87 27.63
CA ALA A 111 -6.81 1.92 27.55
C ALA A 111 -8.23 1.34 27.36
N ASP A 112 -8.38 0.36 26.46
CA ASP A 112 -9.66 -0.31 26.25
C ASP A 112 -10.05 -1.19 27.45
N ALA A 113 -9.08 -1.80 28.15
CA ALA A 113 -9.34 -2.53 29.41
C ALA A 113 -9.72 -1.58 30.56
N VAL A 114 -9.23 -0.35 30.59
CA VAL A 114 -9.65 0.68 31.56
C VAL A 114 -11.07 1.15 31.24
N ASP A 115 -11.42 1.37 29.97
CA ASP A 115 -12.74 1.85 29.55
C ASP A 115 -13.84 0.78 29.67
N THR A 116 -13.47 -0.51 29.57
CA THR A 116 -14.39 -1.65 29.73
C THR A 116 -14.36 -2.30 31.12
N SER A 117 -13.52 -1.80 32.03
CA SER A 117 -13.48 -2.29 33.41
C SER A 117 -14.78 -1.92 34.13
N PRO A 118 -15.52 -2.87 34.71
CA PRO A 118 -16.73 -2.60 35.49
C PRO A 118 -16.44 -1.94 36.85
N VAL A 119 -15.17 -1.62 37.14
CA VAL A 119 -14.74 -1.00 38.38
C VAL A 119 -14.63 0.50 38.15
N GLU A 120 -15.55 1.29 38.72
CA GLU A 120 -15.41 2.74 38.78
C GLU A 120 -14.05 3.06 39.41
N MET A 121 -13.20 3.78 38.68
CA MET A 121 -11.91 4.25 39.19
C MET A 121 -12.19 5.06 40.45
N ALA A 122 -11.80 4.53 41.61
CA ALA A 122 -12.06 5.14 42.91
C ALA A 122 -11.69 6.63 42.86
N GLU A 123 -12.67 7.49 43.15
CA GLU A 123 -12.46 8.94 43.13
C GLU A 123 -11.25 9.30 44.00
N ALA A 124 -10.45 10.26 43.54
CA ALA A 124 -9.18 10.67 44.16
C ALA A 124 -9.28 11.07 45.65
N VAL A 125 -10.50 11.21 46.18
CA VAL A 125 -10.81 11.48 47.59
C VAL A 125 -10.39 10.34 48.53
N PHE A 126 -10.22 9.11 48.02
CA PHE A 126 -9.80 7.97 48.86
C PHE A 126 -8.33 8.08 49.34
N TYR A 127 -7.49 8.86 48.65
CA TYR A 127 -6.09 9.09 49.02
C TYR A 127 -5.89 10.31 49.96
N THR A 128 -6.98 10.96 50.38
CA THR A 128 -6.92 12.11 51.31
C THR A 128 -7.35 11.80 52.74
N GLN A 129 -7.49 10.53 53.14
CA GLN A 129 -7.71 10.20 54.54
C GLN A 129 -6.37 10.15 55.31
N GLN A 130 -6.14 11.20 56.10
CA GLN A 130 -5.36 11.12 57.34
C GLN A 130 -6.08 10.20 58.34
#